data_AF-G4WVX7-F1
#
_entry.id   AF-G4WVX7-F1
#
_cell.length_a   1.000
_cell.length_b   1.000
_cell.length_c   1.000
_cell.angle_alpha   90.00
_cell.angle_beta   90.00
_cell.angle_gamma   90.00
#
_symmetry.space_group_name_H-M   'P 1'
#
loop_
_entity.id
_entity.type
_entity.pdbx_description
1 polymer ?
#
loop_
_entity_poly.entity_id
_entity_poly.type
_entity_poly.pdbx_seq_one_letter_code
_entity_poly.pdbx_strand_id
1 'polypeptide(L)'
;MEGLLEPILVHPVDAEPLYELISGERRWRAALRLGWQFIPARIISVISEGEAAAKAVISNVQPQSLDPMDEAEAFAQLHRADPAYWTFDRIAQACGKSLSYIQQSLKLLHLPKVIQERICQGLLSRSQALEITRLPEERLQAEAAGQLADRRTARTARFLAESLLYRQAASSFRE
;
A
#
# COMPACT_ATOMS: atom_id res chain seq x y z
N MET A 1 6.32 -35.04 7.21
CA MET A 1 5.64 -34.31 8.29
C MET A 1 5.99 -32.84 8.11
N GLU A 2 5.24 -32.11 7.30
CA GLU A 2 5.43 -30.67 7.15
C GLU A 2 4.66 -29.98 8.26
N GLY A 3 5.38 -29.54 9.29
CA GLY A 3 4.83 -28.74 10.39
C GLY A 3 4.55 -27.31 9.95
N LEU A 4 4.16 -26.46 10.91
CA LEU A 4 4.03 -25.03 10.65
C LEU A 4 5.42 -24.43 10.34
N LEU A 5 5.69 -24.15 9.06
CA LEU A 5 6.99 -23.65 8.59
C LEU A 5 7.37 -22.28 9.19
N GLU A 6 6.37 -21.44 9.42
CA GLU A 6 6.54 -20.11 9.96
C GLU A 6 5.63 -19.90 11.18
N PRO A 7 6.17 -19.47 12.33
CA PRO A 7 5.40 -19.18 13.55
C PRO A 7 4.32 -18.12 13.33
N ILE A 8 3.21 -18.23 14.06
CA ILE A 8 2.23 -17.13 14.16
C ILE A 8 2.80 -15.98 14.99
N LEU A 9 2.31 -14.75 14.78
CA LEU A 9 2.70 -13.59 15.58
C LEU A 9 1.63 -13.30 16.62
N VAL A 10 2.04 -13.18 17.88
CA VAL A 10 1.13 -12.92 19.00
C VAL A 10 1.65 -11.83 19.93
N HIS A 11 0.74 -11.13 20.59
CA HIS A 11 1.03 -10.14 21.61
C HIS A 11 0.45 -10.55 22.96
N PRO A 12 1.22 -10.50 24.06
CA PRO A 12 0.69 -10.78 25.38
C PRO A 12 -0.24 -9.65 25.83
N VAL A 13 -1.41 -10.00 26.35
CA VAL A 13 -2.33 -9.04 27.00
C VAL A 13 -2.18 -9.09 28.52
N ASP A 14 -2.34 -7.94 29.18
CA ASP A 14 -1.96 -7.70 30.59
C ASP A 14 -2.69 -8.52 31.67
N ALA A 15 -3.64 -9.40 31.29
CA ALA A 15 -4.38 -10.24 32.22
C ALA A 15 -4.34 -11.72 31.82
N GLU A 16 -3.58 -12.53 32.59
CA GLU A 16 -3.43 -13.99 32.45
C GLU A 16 -2.84 -14.43 31.08
N PRO A 17 -2.52 -15.71 30.78
CA PRO A 17 -1.74 -16.05 29.57
C PRO A 17 -2.64 -16.03 28.33
N LEU A 18 -3.23 -14.88 28.06
CA LEU A 18 -3.97 -14.56 26.88
C LEU A 18 -3.02 -13.88 25.89
N TYR A 19 -3.18 -14.27 24.63
CA TYR A 19 -2.38 -13.78 23.53
C TYR A 19 -3.32 -13.30 22.44
N GLU A 20 -3.14 -12.07 21.99
CA GLU A 20 -3.82 -11.55 20.81
C GLU A 20 -3.06 -11.97 19.55
N LEU A 21 -3.78 -12.49 18.56
CA LEU A 21 -3.18 -12.87 17.28
C LEU A 21 -2.96 -11.63 16.41
N ILE A 22 -1.70 -11.31 16.14
CA ILE A 22 -1.31 -10.18 15.28
C ILE A 22 -1.27 -10.60 13.82
N SER A 23 -0.75 -11.80 13.53
CA SER A 23 -0.66 -12.30 12.15
C SER A 23 -0.61 -13.82 12.11
N GLY A 24 -1.15 -14.39 11.03
CA GLY A 24 -1.20 -15.82 10.81
C GLY A 24 -2.59 -16.46 10.98
N GLU A 25 -3.68 -15.70 10.85
CA GLU A 25 -5.07 -16.19 11.00
C GLU A 25 -5.35 -17.49 10.25
N ARG A 26 -4.92 -17.60 8.98
CA ARG A 26 -5.10 -18.83 8.18
C ARG A 26 -4.40 -20.04 8.79
N ARG A 27 -3.19 -19.84 9.32
CA ARG A 27 -2.37 -20.88 9.97
C ARG A 27 -2.98 -21.29 11.30
N TRP A 28 -3.40 -20.32 12.10
CA TRP A 28 -4.09 -20.55 13.36
C TRP A 28 -5.40 -21.32 13.15
N ARG A 29 -6.24 -20.90 12.19
CA ARG A 29 -7.47 -21.64 11.83
C ARG A 29 -7.20 -23.04 11.29
N ALA A 30 -6.14 -23.23 10.49
CA ALA A 30 -5.76 -24.54 10.00
C ALA A 30 -5.35 -25.48 11.16
N ALA A 31 -4.51 -24.99 12.06
CA ALA A 31 -4.12 -25.73 13.27
C ALA A 31 -5.33 -26.08 14.15
N LEU A 32 -6.27 -25.15 14.31
CA LEU A 32 -7.52 -25.38 15.04
C LEU A 32 -8.35 -26.50 14.41
N ARG A 33 -8.50 -26.50 13.08
CA ARG A 33 -9.22 -27.55 12.33
C ARG A 33 -8.55 -28.91 12.40
N LEU A 34 -7.22 -28.94 12.53
CA LEU A 34 -6.43 -30.15 12.70
C LEU A 34 -6.38 -30.63 14.15
N GLY A 35 -7.01 -29.92 15.09
CA GLY A 35 -7.04 -30.27 16.50
C GLY A 35 -5.67 -30.14 17.19
N TRP A 36 -4.77 -29.32 16.67
CA TRP A 36 -3.46 -29.12 17.27
C TRP A 36 -3.60 -28.35 18.58
N GLN A 37 -3.04 -28.89 19.67
CA GLN A 37 -3.06 -28.26 20.99
C GLN A 37 -2.05 -27.11 21.11
N PHE A 38 -0.93 -27.20 20.39
CA PHE A 38 0.15 -26.22 20.44
C PHE A 38 0.67 -25.93 19.04
N ILE A 39 0.95 -24.65 18.77
CA ILE A 39 1.60 -24.20 17.54
C ILE A 39 2.73 -23.25 17.87
N PRO A 40 3.81 -23.22 17.06
CA PRO A 40 4.88 -22.27 17.27
C PRO A 40 4.35 -20.85 17.08
N ALA A 41 4.58 -20.01 18.08
CA ALA A 41 4.22 -18.60 18.10
C ALA A 41 5.43 -17.76 18.47
N ARG A 42 5.62 -16.63 17.77
CA ARG A 42 6.60 -15.62 18.13
C ARG A 42 5.89 -14.52 18.89
N ILE A 43 6.25 -14.39 20.18
CA ILE A 43 5.72 -13.37 21.07
C ILE A 43 6.40 -12.04 20.74
N ILE A 44 5.61 -10.99 20.53
CA ILE A 44 6.10 -9.63 20.37
C ILE A 44 5.40 -8.70 21.35
N SER A 45 6.20 -7.92 22.09
CA SER A 45 5.66 -6.81 22.86
C SER A 45 5.25 -5.70 21.90
N VAL A 46 4.05 -5.20 22.12
CA VAL A 46 3.48 -4.08 21.37
C VAL A 46 3.07 -3.05 22.41
N ILE A 47 3.46 -1.80 22.20
CA ILE A 47 3.40 -0.75 23.22
C ILE A 47 2.01 -0.09 23.24
N SER A 48 1.22 -0.26 22.17
CA SER A 48 -0.16 0.23 22.06
C SER A 48 -0.99 -0.57 21.05
N GLU A 49 -2.31 -0.55 21.16
CA GLU A 49 -3.24 -1.10 20.16
C GLU A 49 -2.94 -0.55 18.74
N GLY A 50 -2.55 0.73 18.65
CA GLY A 50 -2.14 1.36 17.39
C GLY A 50 -0.88 0.74 16.78
N GLU A 51 0.09 0.33 17.60
CA GLU A 51 1.28 -0.38 17.11
C GLU A 51 0.96 -1.83 16.71
N ALA A 52 -0.06 -2.46 17.30
CA ALA A 52 -0.51 -3.82 16.94
C ALA A 52 -1.22 -3.80 15.59
N ALA A 53 -2.16 -2.87 15.42
CA ALA A 53 -2.81 -2.59 14.16
C ALA A 53 -1.78 -2.24 13.07
N ALA A 54 -0.79 -1.42 13.40
CA ALA A 54 0.27 -1.07 12.46
C ALA A 54 1.12 -2.27 12.02
N LYS A 55 1.50 -3.16 12.95
CA LYS A 55 2.21 -4.39 12.60
C LYS A 55 1.36 -5.35 11.75
N ALA A 56 0.06 -5.42 11.98
CA ALA A 56 -0.86 -6.17 11.13
C ALA A 56 -0.91 -5.59 9.71
N VAL A 57 -0.99 -4.26 9.57
CA VAL A 57 -0.95 -3.56 8.28
C VAL A 57 0.37 -3.85 7.55
N ILE A 58 1.52 -3.73 8.23
CA ILE A 58 2.84 -4.02 7.65
C ILE A 58 2.96 -5.49 7.20
N SER A 59 2.41 -6.43 7.97
CA SER A 59 2.38 -7.86 7.61
C SER A 59 1.55 -8.11 6.34
N ASN A 60 0.49 -7.34 6.11
CA ASN A 60 -0.34 -7.46 4.90
C ASN A 60 0.30 -6.81 3.67
N VAL A 61 1.16 -5.81 3.87
CA VAL A 61 1.95 -5.16 2.80
C VAL A 61 3.05 -6.07 2.24
N GLN A 62 3.49 -7.08 3.01
CA GLN A 62 4.43 -8.10 2.55
C GLN A 62 3.74 -9.19 1.70
N PRO A 63 4.46 -9.84 0.77
CA PRO A 63 3.93 -10.11 -0.57
C PRO A 63 2.96 -11.29 -0.65
N GLN A 64 1.65 -10.98 -0.64
CA GLN A 64 0.60 -11.66 -1.40
C GLN A 64 -0.50 -10.64 -1.83
N SER A 65 -0.31 -9.99 -2.98
CA SER A 65 -1.39 -9.36 -3.78
C SER A 65 -2.14 -8.12 -3.23
N LEU A 66 -1.45 -7.09 -2.71
CA LEU A 66 -2.10 -5.77 -2.59
C LEU A 66 -2.01 -5.00 -3.91
N ASP A 67 -3.13 -4.42 -4.34
CA ASP A 67 -3.14 -3.42 -5.41
C ASP A 67 -2.36 -2.16 -4.98
N PRO A 68 -1.74 -1.38 -5.90
CA PRO A 68 -1.05 -0.15 -5.53
C PRO A 68 -1.87 0.83 -4.69
N MET A 69 -3.20 0.84 -4.83
CA MET A 69 -4.08 1.67 -4.01
C MET A 69 -4.19 1.17 -2.56
N ASP A 70 -4.33 -0.13 -2.35
CA ASP A 70 -4.38 -0.73 -1.01
C ASP A 70 -3.07 -0.51 -0.26
N GLU A 71 -1.94 -0.63 -0.96
CA GLU A 71 -0.62 -0.36 -0.40
C GLU A 71 -0.49 1.13 0.01
N ALA A 72 -0.96 2.05 -0.83
CA ALA A 72 -0.95 3.47 -0.51
C ALA A 72 -1.83 3.80 0.71
N GLU A 73 -3.03 3.21 0.78
CA GLU A 73 -3.94 3.39 1.91
C GLU A 73 -3.36 2.81 3.20
N ALA A 74 -2.70 1.65 3.14
CA ALA A 74 -1.98 1.05 4.25
C ALA A 74 -0.90 1.98 4.81
N PHE A 75 -0.09 2.60 3.94
CA PHE A 75 0.91 3.59 4.37
C PHE A 75 0.27 4.83 5.00
N ALA A 76 -0.83 5.32 4.42
CA ALA A 76 -1.56 6.46 4.97
C ALA A 76 -2.22 6.13 6.32
N GLN A 77 -2.69 4.90 6.50
CA GLN A 77 -3.27 4.42 7.76
C GLN A 77 -2.20 4.34 8.85
N LEU A 78 -1.03 3.77 8.56
CA LEU A 78 0.11 3.73 9.48
C LEU A 78 0.49 5.13 9.94
N HIS A 79 0.66 6.04 8.99
CA HIS A 79 1.05 7.42 9.31
C HIS A 79 -0.03 8.15 10.13
N ARG A 80 -1.32 7.96 9.82
CA ARG A 80 -2.42 8.57 10.58
C ARG A 80 -2.57 8.01 11.99
N ALA A 81 -2.22 6.74 12.22
CA ALA A 81 -2.36 6.09 13.52
C ALA A 81 -1.47 6.75 14.58
N ASP A 82 -0.23 7.10 14.21
CA ASP A 82 0.68 7.89 15.05
C ASP A 82 1.70 8.61 14.15
N PRO A 83 1.44 9.86 13.74
CA PRO A 83 2.33 10.57 12.82
C PRO A 83 3.73 10.84 13.40
N ALA A 84 3.86 10.88 14.73
CA ALA A 84 5.14 11.11 15.41
C ALA A 84 6.00 9.84 15.42
N TYR A 85 5.38 8.68 15.61
CA TYR A 85 6.06 7.39 15.58
C TYR A 85 6.22 6.84 14.16
N TRP A 86 5.13 6.73 13.40
CA TRP A 86 5.07 6.22 12.03
C TRP A 86 5.37 7.31 11.00
N THR A 87 6.60 7.82 11.05
CA THR A 87 7.13 8.67 9.98
C THR A 87 7.25 7.89 8.67
N PHE A 88 7.24 8.57 7.52
CA PHE A 88 7.41 7.90 6.23
C PHE A 88 8.73 7.13 6.14
N ASP A 89 9.82 7.62 6.75
CA ASP A 89 11.09 6.92 6.86
C ASP A 89 10.95 5.62 7.66
N ARG A 90 10.25 5.65 8.79
CA ARG A 90 10.02 4.46 9.60
C ARG A 90 9.13 3.44 8.89
N ILE A 91 8.08 3.90 8.20
CA ILE A 91 7.23 3.04 7.38
C ILE A 91 8.05 2.38 6.26
N ALA A 92 8.90 3.16 5.58
CA ALA A 92 9.80 2.65 4.55
C ALA A 92 10.73 1.56 5.09
N GLN A 93 11.38 1.81 6.23
CA GLN A 93 12.26 0.85 6.89
C GLN A 93 11.51 -0.42 7.30
N ALA A 94 10.32 -0.29 7.90
CA ALA A 94 9.52 -1.42 8.36
C ALA A 94 9.00 -2.28 7.20
N CYS A 95 8.72 -1.67 6.04
CA CYS A 95 8.24 -2.36 4.84
C CYS A 95 9.37 -2.84 3.92
N GLY A 96 10.64 -2.53 4.21
CA GLY A 96 11.77 -2.86 3.32
C GLY A 96 11.70 -2.13 1.97
N LYS A 97 11.15 -0.91 1.94
CA LYS A 97 10.98 -0.07 0.75
C LYS A 97 11.80 1.21 0.88
N SER A 98 11.99 1.95 -0.21
CA SER A 98 12.61 3.27 -0.15
C SER A 98 11.60 4.33 0.32
N LEU A 99 12.08 5.39 0.96
CA LEU A 99 11.25 6.57 1.31
C LEU A 99 10.52 7.12 0.06
N SER A 100 11.24 7.19 -1.06
CA SER A 100 10.68 7.66 -2.33
C SER A 100 9.51 6.79 -2.79
N TYR A 101 9.58 5.48 -2.59
CA TYR A 101 8.50 4.56 -2.92
C TYR A 101 7.25 4.82 -2.08
N ILE A 102 7.39 5.01 -0.77
CA ILE A 102 6.28 5.35 0.14
C ILE A 102 5.62 6.66 -0.29
N GLN A 103 6.42 7.71 -0.50
CA GLN A 103 5.92 9.02 -0.93
C GLN A 103 5.20 8.96 -2.28
N GLN A 104 5.71 8.17 -3.23
CA GLN A 104 5.08 7.95 -4.52
C GLN A 104 3.75 7.19 -4.38
N SER A 105 3.67 6.16 -3.55
CA SER A 105 2.39 5.47 -3.26
C SER A 105 1.36 6.46 -2.75
N LEU A 106 1.72 7.27 -1.76
CA LEU A 106 0.79 8.23 -1.13
C LEU A 106 0.24 9.26 -2.12
N LYS A 107 0.99 9.64 -3.16
CA LYS A 107 0.50 10.54 -4.21
C LYS A 107 -0.66 9.95 -5.01
N LEU A 108 -0.77 8.63 -5.11
CA LEU A 108 -1.86 7.97 -5.83
C LEU A 108 -3.23 8.25 -5.17
N LEU A 109 -3.25 8.44 -3.84
CA LEU A 109 -4.46 8.77 -3.09
C LEU A 109 -5.04 10.15 -3.43
N HIS A 110 -4.23 11.03 -4.04
CA HIS A 110 -4.66 12.37 -4.46
C HIS A 110 -5.20 12.40 -5.90
N LEU A 111 -5.15 11.30 -6.64
CA LEU A 111 -5.77 11.24 -7.96
C LEU A 111 -7.30 11.27 -7.85
N PRO A 112 -8.03 11.79 -8.85
CA PRO A 112 -9.48 11.66 -8.93
C PRO A 112 -9.95 10.22 -8.76
N LYS A 113 -11.09 10.02 -8.09
CA LYS A 113 -11.61 8.68 -7.75
C LYS A 113 -11.76 7.76 -8.96
N VAL A 114 -12.20 8.29 -10.10
CA VAL A 114 -12.30 7.54 -11.36
C VAL A 114 -10.95 6.96 -11.83
N ILE A 115 -9.83 7.64 -11.52
CA ILE A 115 -8.48 7.16 -11.86
C ILE A 115 -8.03 6.13 -10.83
N GLN A 116 -8.31 6.35 -9.55
CA GLN A 116 -8.04 5.36 -8.48
C GLN A 116 -8.71 4.02 -8.79
N GLU A 117 -9.98 4.02 -9.19
CA GLU A 117 -10.72 2.81 -9.58
C GLU A 117 -10.07 2.06 -10.75
N ARG A 118 -9.54 2.78 -11.75
CA ARG A 118 -8.81 2.18 -12.88
C ARG A 118 -7.50 1.53 -12.43
N ILE A 119 -6.85 2.06 -11.40
CA ILE A 119 -5.65 1.44 -10.81
C ILE A 119 -6.06 0.14 -10.12
N CYS A 120 -7.08 0.18 -9.25
CA CYS A 120 -7.63 -1.00 -8.56
C CYS A 120 -8.04 -2.13 -9.51
N GLN A 121 -8.57 -1.78 -10.69
CA GLN A 121 -8.97 -2.75 -11.72
C GLN A 121 -7.80 -3.28 -12.58
N GLY A 122 -6.57 -2.80 -12.35
CA GLY A 122 -5.39 -3.13 -13.15
C GLY A 122 -5.39 -2.52 -14.56
N LEU A 123 -6.31 -1.58 -14.85
CA LEU A 123 -6.37 -0.86 -16.14
C LEU A 123 -5.25 0.18 -16.26
N LEU A 124 -4.79 0.71 -15.13
CA LEU A 124 -3.62 1.57 -15.04
C LEU A 124 -2.57 0.93 -14.15
N SER A 125 -1.39 0.71 -14.71
CA SER A 125 -0.22 0.31 -13.93
C SER A 125 0.20 1.43 -12.97
N ARG A 126 0.85 1.05 -11.88
CA ARG A 126 1.45 1.99 -10.93
C ARG A 126 2.32 3.06 -11.61
N SER A 127 3.16 2.67 -12.57
CA SER A 127 4.04 3.60 -13.28
C SER A 127 3.24 4.61 -14.12
N GLN A 128 2.17 4.19 -14.79
CA GLN A 128 1.28 5.10 -15.52
C GLN A 128 0.59 6.07 -14.56
N ALA A 129 0.07 5.56 -13.44
CA ALA A 129 -0.58 6.38 -12.43
C ALA A 129 0.37 7.44 -11.84
N LEU A 130 1.62 7.08 -11.57
CA LEU A 130 2.63 8.03 -11.08
C LEU A 130 2.95 9.15 -12.10
N GLU A 131 2.96 8.87 -13.40
CA GLU A 131 3.11 9.92 -14.41
C GLU A 131 1.88 10.84 -14.45
N ILE A 132 0.68 10.30 -14.28
CA ILE A 132 -0.57 11.09 -14.19
C ILE A 132 -0.52 12.04 -12.99
N THR A 133 0.03 11.64 -11.84
CA THR A 133 0.15 12.53 -10.66
C THR A 133 1.01 13.78 -10.90
N ARG A 134 1.81 13.82 -11.98
CA ARG A 134 2.63 14.99 -12.34
C ARG A 134 1.82 16.08 -13.06
N LEU A 135 0.64 15.74 -13.56
CA LEU A 135 -0.24 16.69 -14.24
C LEU A 135 -0.96 17.56 -13.21
N PRO A 136 -0.93 18.90 -13.35
CA PRO A 136 -1.43 19.81 -12.33
C PRO A 136 -2.96 19.88 -12.28
N GLU A 137 -3.64 19.61 -13.40
CA GLU A 137 -5.09 19.73 -13.52
C GLU A 137 -5.77 18.36 -13.61
N GLU A 138 -6.89 18.20 -12.89
CA GLU A 138 -7.71 16.98 -12.97
C GLU A 138 -8.20 16.68 -14.39
N ARG A 139 -8.49 17.72 -15.18
CA ARG A 139 -8.88 17.56 -16.60
C ARG A 139 -7.79 16.87 -17.41
N LEU A 140 -6.54 17.26 -17.23
CA LEU A 140 -5.39 16.65 -17.91
C LEU A 140 -5.13 15.24 -17.39
N GLN A 141 -5.30 15.02 -16.08
CA GLN A 141 -5.19 13.70 -15.49
C GLN A 141 -6.22 12.73 -16.07
N ALA A 142 -7.47 13.16 -16.23
CA ALA A 142 -8.53 12.37 -16.85
C ALA A 142 -8.26 12.09 -18.33
N GLU A 143 -7.78 13.09 -19.10
CA GLU A 143 -7.38 12.90 -20.50
C GLU A 143 -6.24 11.87 -20.62
N ALA A 144 -5.20 11.98 -19.79
CA ALA A 144 -4.10 11.03 -19.76
C ALA A 144 -4.55 9.62 -19.34
N ALA A 145 -5.40 9.50 -18.32
CA ALA A 145 -5.96 8.22 -17.89
C ALA A 145 -6.81 7.55 -18.98
N GLY A 146 -7.54 8.34 -19.78
CA GLY A 146 -8.28 7.86 -20.95
C GLY A 146 -7.34 7.25 -21.99
N GLN A 147 -6.34 8.01 -22.42
CA GLN A 147 -5.41 7.58 -23.47
C GLN A 147 -4.48 6.43 -23.05
N LEU A 148 -4.21 6.29 -21.76
CA LEU A 148 -3.35 5.23 -21.22
C LEU A 148 -4.08 3.92 -20.95
N ALA A 149 -5.40 3.96 -20.77
CA ALA A 149 -6.21 2.74 -20.73
C ALA A 149 -6.11 1.95 -22.05
N ASP A 150 -5.91 2.64 -23.17
CA ASP A 150 -5.78 2.04 -24.50
C ASP A 150 -4.34 1.60 -24.85
N ARG A 151 -3.32 1.95 -24.04
CA ARG A 151 -1.90 1.70 -24.35
C ARG A 151 -1.11 1.24 -23.11
N ARG A 152 -0.72 -0.04 -23.09
CA ARG A 152 -0.13 -0.74 -21.92
C ARG A 152 1.33 -0.37 -21.55
N THR A 153 1.97 0.63 -22.14
CA THR A 153 3.43 0.84 -21.96
C THR A 153 3.77 2.11 -21.18
N ALA A 154 4.56 1.98 -20.10
CA ALA A 154 5.00 3.09 -19.24
C ALA A 154 5.78 4.19 -19.98
N ARG A 155 6.53 3.83 -21.05
CA ARG A 155 7.25 4.79 -21.89
C ARG A 155 6.29 5.76 -22.58
N THR A 156 5.12 5.26 -23.00
CA THR A 156 4.07 6.07 -23.63
C THR A 156 3.43 7.03 -22.64
N ALA A 157 3.33 6.65 -21.35
CA ALA A 157 2.76 7.49 -20.30
C ALA A 157 3.55 8.77 -20.06
N ARG A 158 4.88 8.65 -19.94
CA ARG A 158 5.76 9.80 -19.74
C ARG A 158 5.72 10.77 -20.93
N PHE A 159 5.87 10.26 -22.15
CA PHE A 159 5.81 11.09 -23.36
C PHE A 159 4.44 11.78 -23.52
N LEU A 160 3.35 11.09 -23.17
CA LEU A 160 2.03 11.69 -23.19
C LEU A 160 1.90 12.82 -22.17
N ALA A 161 2.31 12.59 -20.91
CA ALA A 161 2.27 13.60 -19.87
C ALA A 161 3.09 14.84 -20.25
N GLU A 162 4.32 14.64 -20.75
CA GLU A 162 5.17 15.73 -21.24
C GLU A 162 4.52 16.49 -22.42
N SER A 163 3.87 15.78 -23.35
CA SER A 163 3.19 16.40 -24.49
C SER A 163 1.96 17.23 -24.09
N LEU A 164 1.22 16.80 -23.06
CA LEU A 164 0.05 17.52 -22.54
C LEU A 164 0.46 18.80 -21.83
N LEU A 165 1.52 18.74 -21.01
CA LEU A 165 2.10 19.91 -20.35
C LEU A 165 2.60 20.93 -21.40
N TYR A 166 3.28 20.47 -22.44
CA TYR A 166 3.74 21.36 -23.51
C TYR A 166 2.58 22.03 -24.28
N ARG A 167 1.51 21.27 -24.58
CA ARG A 167 0.31 21.82 -25.24
C ARG A 167 -0.36 22.90 -24.39
N GLN A 168 -0.51 22.64 -23.09
CA GLN A 168 -1.11 23.60 -22.15
C GLN A 168 -0.30 24.89 -22.08
N ALA A 169 1.02 24.80 -21.94
CA ALA A 169 1.90 25.97 -21.95
C ALA A 169 1.78 26.75 -23.26
N ALA A 170 1.74 26.07 -24.42
CA ALA A 170 1.61 26.71 -25.72
C ALA A 170 0.26 27.40 -25.95
N SER A 171 -0.83 26.92 -25.34
CA SER A 171 -2.14 27.59 -25.36
C SER A 171 -2.18 28.82 -24.46
N SER A 172 -1.55 28.79 -23.28
CA SER A 172 -1.49 29.93 -22.36
C SER A 172 -0.62 31.09 -22.84
N PHE A 173 0.24 30.87 -23.85
CA PHE A 173 1.02 31.92 -24.51
C PHE A 173 0.29 32.61 -25.68
N ARG A 174 -0.90 32.12 -26.07
CA ARG A 174 -1.70 32.71 -27.17
C ARG A 174 -2.88 33.55 -26.69
N GLU A 175 -3.07 33.67 -25.39
CA GLU A 175 -4.01 34.59 -24.72
C GLU A 175 -3.23 35.74 -24.08
#